data_AF-W4L3N3-F1
#
_entry.id   AF-W4L3N3-F1
#
_cell.length_a   1.000
_cell.length_b   1.000
_cell.length_c   1.000
_cell.angle_alpha   90.00
_cell.angle_beta   90.00
_cell.angle_gamma   90.00
#
_symmetry.space_group_name_H-M   'P 1'
#
loop_
_entity.id
_entity.type
_entity.pdbx_description
1 polymer ?
#
loop_
_entity_poly.entity_id
_entity_poly.type
_entity_poly.pdbx_seq_one_letter_code
_entity_poly.pdbx_strand_id
1 'polypeptide(L)'
;MFGPGEYRPDPSEGITSIAELPPPEIVRFSRTDTRQPCPHCGHSAYRDKQAHRTLHDLGNLDLWCPRDLVITYSQHYCTKCRKYFNFDLTDLAPVGSHYTHRVIDLAVRVVVEDGMPYRPASWHLWRDHRVFVPFATIQNWVEAGGKKGADTHGHRVPGLGAG
;
A
#
# COMPACT_ATOMS: atom_id res chain seq x y z
N MET A 1 -26.48 33.74 2.55
CA MET A 1 -25.10 33.97 2.05
C MET A 1 -24.18 33.17 2.93
N PHE A 2 -23.43 32.21 2.38
CA PHE A 2 -22.37 31.56 3.14
C PHE A 2 -21.20 32.56 3.20
N GLY A 3 -20.85 33.00 4.42
CA GLY A 3 -19.68 33.87 4.64
C GLY A 3 -18.37 33.15 4.23
N PRO A 4 -17.24 33.87 4.18
CA PRO A 4 -15.95 33.23 3.95
C PRO A 4 -15.74 32.11 4.98
N GLY A 5 -15.24 30.97 4.52
CA GLY A 5 -14.93 29.85 5.40
C GLY A 5 -13.91 30.28 6.45
N GLU A 6 -14.14 29.89 7.71
CA GLU A 6 -13.20 30.13 8.80
C GLU A 6 -11.90 29.35 8.52
N TYR A 7 -10.77 30.05 8.52
CA TYR A 7 -9.46 29.40 8.42
C TYR A 7 -9.24 28.55 9.68
N ARG A 8 -9.05 27.25 9.48
CA ARG A 8 -8.63 26.34 10.55
C ARG A 8 -7.15 26.05 10.36
N PRO A 9 -6.28 26.47 11.29
CA PRO A 9 -4.86 26.16 11.19
C PRO A 9 -4.65 24.64 11.21
N ASP A 10 -3.76 24.15 10.36
CA ASP A 10 -3.37 22.75 10.33
C ASP A 10 -2.67 22.40 11.66
N PRO A 11 -3.23 21.49 12.49
CA PRO A 11 -2.61 21.12 13.77
C PRO A 11 -1.22 20.49 13.63
N SER A 12 -0.85 20.08 12.42
CA SER A 12 0.44 19.50 12.07
C SER A 12 1.36 20.46 11.31
N GLU A 13 0.97 21.73 11.16
CA GLU A 13 1.84 22.77 10.62
C GLU A 13 3.12 22.87 11.47
N GLY A 14 4.28 22.78 10.83
CA GLY A 14 5.58 22.83 11.51
C GLY A 14 6.15 21.47 11.95
N ILE A 15 5.43 20.36 11.77
CA ILE A 15 6.03 19.02 11.96
C ILE A 15 7.12 18.82 10.91
N THR A 16 8.34 18.58 11.39
CA THR A 16 9.52 18.29 10.56
C THR A 16 10.16 16.95 10.89
N SER A 17 9.59 16.23 11.87
CA SER A 17 10.05 14.92 12.30
C SER A 17 8.96 13.87 12.11
N ILE A 18 9.34 12.71 11.57
CA ILE A 18 8.44 11.56 11.39
C ILE A 18 7.90 11.07 12.75
N ALA A 19 8.69 11.22 13.82
CA ALA A 19 8.32 10.77 15.16
C ALA A 19 7.20 11.61 15.80
N GLU A 20 6.95 12.81 15.26
CA GLU A 20 5.92 13.73 15.75
C GLU A 20 4.60 13.57 15.00
N LEU A 21 4.55 12.70 13.98
CA LEU A 21 3.33 12.45 13.24
C LEU A 21 2.25 11.86 14.17
N PRO A 22 1.00 12.32 14.06
CA PRO A 22 -0.10 11.78 14.86
C PRO A 22 -0.34 10.30 14.53
N PRO A 23 -0.92 9.53 15.47
CA PRO A 23 -1.20 8.13 15.25
C PRO A 23 -2.18 7.93 14.08
N PRO A 24 -2.04 6.83 13.31
CA PRO A 24 -2.88 6.59 12.16
C PRO A 24 -4.31 6.21 12.55
N GLU A 25 -5.27 6.62 11.73
CA GLU A 25 -6.60 6.02 11.66
C GLU A 25 -6.46 4.56 11.17
N ILE A 26 -6.96 3.61 11.97
CA ILE A 26 -6.93 2.19 11.62
C ILE A 26 -8.23 1.80 10.91
N VAL A 27 -8.12 1.49 9.62
CA VAL A 27 -9.23 0.95 8.83
C VAL A 27 -9.05 -0.55 8.66
N ARG A 28 -10.00 -1.32 9.19
CA ARG A 28 -9.98 -2.78 9.09
C ARG A 28 -10.61 -3.23 7.78
N PHE A 29 -9.94 -4.11 7.08
CA PHE A 29 -10.40 -4.68 5.81
C PHE A 29 -10.27 -6.21 5.83
N SER A 30 -11.20 -6.92 5.20
CA SER A 30 -11.22 -8.40 5.22
C SER A 30 -11.26 -8.97 3.81
N ARG A 31 -10.33 -9.88 3.52
CA ARG A 31 -10.19 -10.65 2.27
C ARG A 31 -10.07 -12.13 2.62
N THR A 32 -11.11 -12.67 3.22
CA THR A 32 -11.11 -14.06 3.70
C THR A 32 -12.19 -14.86 3.02
N ASP A 33 -11.80 -15.99 2.43
CA ASP A 33 -12.74 -16.97 1.88
C ASP A 33 -12.50 -18.35 2.47
N THR A 34 -13.53 -19.19 2.46
CA THR A 34 -13.42 -20.58 2.91
C THR A 34 -12.68 -21.44 1.89
N ARG A 35 -12.78 -21.08 0.60
CA ARG A 35 -12.14 -21.79 -0.52
C ARG A 35 -11.65 -20.82 -1.59
N GLN A 36 -10.52 -21.14 -2.20
CA GLN A 36 -9.96 -20.40 -3.33
C GLN A 36 -9.37 -21.38 -4.36
N PRO A 37 -9.48 -21.10 -5.67
CA PRO A 37 -8.82 -21.91 -6.69
C PRO A 37 -7.30 -21.81 -6.55
N CYS A 38 -6.61 -22.96 -6.56
CA CYS A 38 -5.17 -22.98 -6.52
C CYS A 38 -4.59 -22.31 -7.78
N PRO A 39 -3.69 -21.32 -7.65
CA PRO A 39 -3.12 -20.62 -8.81
C PRO A 39 -2.27 -21.51 -9.72
N HIS A 40 -1.90 -22.71 -9.27
CA HIS A 40 -1.12 -23.67 -10.06
C HIS A 40 -1.96 -24.71 -10.82
N CYS A 41 -3.09 -25.15 -10.25
CA CYS A 41 -3.85 -26.28 -10.82
C CYS A 41 -5.37 -26.06 -10.87
N GLY A 42 -5.87 -24.90 -10.44
CA GLY A 42 -7.29 -24.56 -10.38
C GLY A 42 -8.09 -25.32 -9.31
N HIS A 43 -7.48 -26.27 -8.59
CA HIS A 43 -8.18 -27.05 -7.57
C HIS A 43 -8.69 -26.15 -6.45
N SER A 44 -9.97 -26.33 -6.08
CA SER A 44 -10.60 -25.63 -4.96
C SER A 44 -9.92 -26.02 -3.64
N ALA A 45 -9.03 -25.16 -3.16
CA ALA A 45 -8.25 -25.35 -1.95
C ALA A 45 -8.97 -24.75 -0.75
N TYR A 46 -8.96 -25.46 0.38
CA TYR A 46 -9.56 -24.97 1.61
C TYR A 46 -8.67 -23.91 2.28
N ARG A 47 -9.30 -23.04 3.07
CA ARG A 47 -8.59 -22.11 3.95
C ARG A 47 -7.92 -22.87 5.09
N ASP A 48 -6.61 -22.71 5.20
CA ASP A 48 -5.80 -23.26 6.28
C ASP A 48 -5.81 -22.34 7.50
N LYS A 49 -5.45 -21.07 7.30
CA LYS A 49 -5.41 -20.06 8.35
C LYS A 49 -5.71 -18.66 7.85
N GLN A 50 -5.71 -17.68 8.75
CA GLN A 50 -5.77 -16.27 8.44
C GLN A 50 -4.43 -15.61 8.77
N ALA A 51 -4.10 -14.57 8.03
CA ALA A 51 -2.94 -13.73 8.22
C ALA A 51 -3.34 -12.25 8.17
N HIS A 52 -2.41 -11.40 8.59
CA HIS A 52 -2.62 -9.95 8.66
C HIS A 52 -1.51 -9.23 7.91
N ARG A 53 -1.85 -8.15 7.23
CA ARG A 53 -0.90 -7.21 6.62
C ARG A 53 -1.41 -5.80 6.82
N THR A 54 -0.52 -4.90 7.22
CA THR A 54 -0.80 -3.47 7.30
C THR A 54 -0.25 -2.77 6.06
N LEU A 55 -1.06 -1.91 5.44
CA LEU A 55 -0.65 -1.02 4.35
C LEU A 55 -0.90 0.43 4.76
N HIS A 56 0.07 1.30 4.52
CA HIS A 56 -0.08 2.74 4.61
C HIS A 56 -0.89 3.22 3.39
N ASP A 57 -1.98 3.93 3.65
CA ASP A 57 -2.85 4.53 2.63
C ASP A 57 -2.88 6.06 2.78
N LEU A 58 -3.61 6.73 1.87
CA LEU A 58 -3.87 8.15 1.99
C LEU A 58 -4.63 8.44 3.29
N GLY A 59 -4.07 9.36 4.08
CA GLY A 59 -4.59 9.67 5.41
C GLY A 59 -5.90 10.45 5.37
N ASN A 60 -6.36 10.82 6.55
CA ASN A 60 -7.63 11.50 6.74
C ASN A 60 -7.39 13.00 6.94
N LEU A 61 -7.83 13.81 5.96
CA LEU A 61 -7.67 15.26 6.01
C LEU A 61 -8.58 15.92 7.05
N ASP A 62 -9.71 15.31 7.39
CA ASP A 62 -10.62 15.83 8.42
C ASP A 62 -10.09 15.58 9.83
N LEU A 63 -9.41 14.44 10.04
CA LEU A 63 -8.79 14.05 11.32
C LEU A 63 -7.31 14.44 11.41
N TRP A 64 -6.73 14.99 10.35
CA TRP A 64 -5.33 15.42 10.26
C TRP A 64 -4.32 14.32 10.60
N CYS A 65 -4.62 13.07 10.24
CA CYS A 65 -3.78 11.92 10.61
C CYS A 65 -3.53 10.95 9.45
N PRO A 66 -2.45 10.13 9.53
CA PRO A 66 -2.25 9.05 8.58
C PRO A 66 -3.34 8.00 8.64
N ARG A 67 -3.37 7.10 7.66
CA ARG A 67 -4.31 5.97 7.64
C ARG A 67 -3.58 4.68 7.34
N ASP A 68 -3.86 3.66 8.15
CA ASP A 68 -3.39 2.31 7.95
C ASP A 68 -4.56 1.37 7.64
N LEU A 69 -4.44 0.64 6.53
CA LEU A 69 -5.33 -0.46 6.17
C LEU A 69 -4.79 -1.75 6.81
N VAL A 70 -5.46 -2.24 7.85
CA VAL A 70 -5.16 -3.54 8.46
C VAL A 70 -6.01 -4.60 7.79
N ILE A 71 -5.38 -5.39 6.92
CA ILE A 71 -6.03 -6.39 6.09
C ILE A 71 -5.90 -7.76 6.75
N THR A 72 -7.03 -8.36 7.11
CA THR A 72 -7.11 -9.78 7.46
C THR A 72 -7.39 -10.56 6.18
N TYR A 73 -6.55 -11.54 5.84
CA TYR A 73 -6.71 -12.32 4.62
C TYR A 73 -6.51 -13.82 4.85
N SER A 74 -7.13 -14.65 4.00
CA SER A 74 -7.01 -16.11 4.11
C SER A 74 -5.74 -16.64 3.44
N GLN A 75 -5.11 -17.62 4.09
CA GLN A 75 -4.12 -18.51 3.49
C GLN A 75 -4.77 -19.87 3.21
N HIS A 76 -4.47 -20.45 2.06
CA HIS A 76 -5.05 -21.69 1.56
C HIS A 76 -3.96 -22.74 1.35
N TYR A 77 -4.34 -24.01 1.52
CA TYR A 77 -3.47 -25.13 1.21
C TYR A 77 -4.09 -26.00 0.11
N CYS A 78 -3.38 -26.13 -1.00
CA CYS A 78 -3.79 -27.01 -2.08
C CYS A 78 -3.29 -28.43 -1.81
N THR A 79 -4.20 -29.37 -1.59
CA THR A 79 -3.86 -30.79 -1.36
C THR A 79 -3.25 -31.46 -2.60
N LYS A 80 -3.66 -31.07 -3.81
CA LYS A 80 -3.10 -31.60 -5.06
C LYS A 80 -1.66 -31.15 -5.31
N CYS A 81 -1.40 -29.86 -5.18
CA CYS A 81 -0.05 -29.32 -5.39
C CYS A 81 0.84 -29.45 -4.15
N ARG A 82 0.25 -29.70 -2.97
CA ARG A 82 0.92 -29.65 -1.66
C ARG A 82 1.63 -28.32 -1.42
N LYS A 83 0.95 -27.22 -1.73
CA LYS A 83 1.49 -25.86 -1.65
C LYS A 83 0.52 -24.93 -0.93
N TYR A 84 1.09 -24.01 -0.17
CA TYR A 84 0.38 -22.88 0.42
C TYR A 84 0.32 -21.72 -0.56
N PHE A 85 -0.77 -20.96 -0.50
CA PHE A 85 -0.88 -19.68 -1.19
C PHE A 85 -1.80 -18.76 -0.41
N ASN A 86 -1.58 -17.45 -0.53
CA ASN A 86 -2.41 -16.45 0.13
C ASN A 86 -3.52 -15.99 -0.81
N PHE A 87 -4.59 -15.43 -0.24
CA PHE A 87 -5.52 -14.62 -0.99
C PHE A 87 -4.76 -13.50 -1.73
N ASP A 88 -5.12 -13.26 -2.99
CA ASP A 88 -4.47 -12.25 -3.81
C ASP A 88 -4.82 -10.84 -3.34
N LEU A 89 -3.80 -10.05 -2.98
CA LEU A 89 -3.94 -8.66 -2.53
C LEU A 89 -3.28 -7.68 -3.51
N THR A 90 -2.94 -8.15 -4.71
CA THR A 90 -2.26 -7.33 -5.73
C THR A 90 -3.13 -6.21 -6.28
N ASP A 91 -4.45 -6.26 -6.05
CA ASP A 91 -5.38 -5.16 -6.29
C ASP A 91 -5.18 -3.99 -5.31
N LEU A 92 -4.71 -4.25 -4.10
CA LEU A 92 -4.49 -3.23 -3.06
C LEU A 92 -3.08 -2.65 -3.08
N ALA A 93 -2.07 -3.51 -3.23
CA ALA A 93 -0.67 -3.12 -3.23
C ALA A 93 0.21 -4.15 -3.96
N PRO A 94 1.36 -3.73 -4.51
CA PRO A 94 2.37 -4.65 -5.00
C PRO A 94 2.80 -5.66 -3.93
N VAL A 95 3.26 -6.84 -4.37
CA VAL A 95 3.78 -7.87 -3.47
C VAL A 95 4.94 -7.29 -2.66
N GLY A 96 4.89 -7.44 -1.33
CA GLY A 96 5.93 -6.94 -0.42
C GLY A 96 5.91 -5.42 -0.13
N SER A 97 5.06 -4.64 -0.81
CA SER A 97 4.94 -3.20 -0.54
C SER A 97 4.33 -2.92 0.85
N HIS A 98 4.74 -1.82 1.48
CA HIS A 98 4.08 -1.29 2.68
C HIS A 98 3.03 -0.24 2.35
N TYR A 99 2.91 0.16 1.08
CA TYR A 99 2.03 1.23 0.61
C TYR A 99 1.02 0.70 -0.40
N THR A 100 -0.19 1.26 -0.37
CA THR A 100 -1.23 0.99 -1.38
C THR A 100 -0.81 1.52 -2.75
N HIS A 101 -1.40 0.97 -3.82
CA HIS A 101 -1.22 1.54 -5.17
C HIS A 101 -1.59 3.02 -5.23
N ARG A 102 -2.62 3.44 -4.48
CA ARG A 102 -3.05 4.85 -4.41
C ARG A 102 -1.93 5.78 -3.94
N VAL A 103 -1.17 5.37 -2.93
CA VAL A 103 -0.02 6.16 -2.44
C VAL A 103 1.12 6.16 -3.47
N ILE A 104 1.40 5.00 -4.07
CA ILE A 104 2.47 4.86 -5.07
C ILE A 104 2.19 5.75 -6.27
N ASP A 105 1.00 5.65 -6.86
CA ASP A 105 0.58 6.41 -8.04
C ASP A 105 0.63 7.92 -7.78
N LEU A 106 0.17 8.35 -6.59
CA LEU A 106 0.21 9.75 -6.19
C LEU A 106 1.65 10.26 -5.99
N ALA A 107 2.49 9.50 -5.31
CA ALA A 107 3.89 9.87 -5.10
C ALA A 107 4.67 9.98 -6.43
N VAL A 108 4.41 9.07 -7.36
CA VAL A 108 4.98 9.13 -8.71
C VAL A 108 4.46 10.36 -9.46
N ARG A 109 3.16 10.63 -9.43
CA ARG A 109 2.56 11.82 -10.05
C ARG A 109 3.20 13.12 -9.54
N VAL A 110 3.31 13.28 -8.22
CA VAL A 110 3.91 14.48 -7.58
C VAL A 110 5.32 14.76 -8.10
N VAL A 111 6.11 13.72 -8.37
CA VAL A 111 7.46 13.90 -8.89
C VAL A 111 7.49 14.08 -10.40
N VAL A 112 6.79 13.22 -11.13
CA VAL A 112 6.91 13.11 -12.60
C VAL A 112 6.05 14.14 -13.32
N GLU A 113 4.82 14.34 -12.87
CA GLU A 113 3.87 15.27 -13.49
C GLU A 113 4.05 16.68 -12.90
N ASP A 114 4.12 16.82 -11.57
CA ASP A 114 4.23 18.13 -10.91
C ASP A 114 5.70 18.64 -10.82
N GLY A 115 6.67 17.82 -11.21
CA GLY A 115 8.09 18.18 -11.26
C GLY A 115 8.74 18.35 -9.88
N MET A 116 8.12 17.81 -8.81
CA MET A 116 8.62 18.01 -7.45
C MET A 116 9.90 17.19 -7.20
N PRO A 117 10.96 17.78 -6.60
CA PRO A 117 12.12 17.02 -6.19
C PRO A 117 11.78 15.99 -5.10
N TYR A 118 12.47 14.84 -5.08
CA TYR A 118 12.14 13.70 -4.20
C TYR A 118 12.05 14.04 -2.70
N ARG A 119 12.94 14.91 -2.20
CA ARG A 119 12.97 15.26 -0.76
C ARG A 119 11.78 16.13 -0.34
N PRO A 120 11.47 17.25 -1.04
CA PRO A 120 10.22 17.98 -0.85
C PRO A 120 8.97 17.11 -1.01
N ALA A 121 8.96 16.14 -1.94
CA ALA A 121 7.81 15.28 -2.18
C ALA A 121 7.36 14.50 -0.94
N SER A 122 8.29 14.03 -0.10
CA SER A 122 7.95 13.36 1.17
C SER A 122 7.07 14.22 2.08
N TRP A 123 7.41 15.50 2.22
CA TRP A 123 6.68 16.43 3.09
C TRP A 123 5.42 17.00 2.42
N HIS A 124 5.43 17.13 1.10
CA HIS A 124 4.23 17.47 0.35
C HIS A 124 3.15 16.39 0.50
N LEU A 125 3.52 15.11 0.38
CA LEU A 125 2.62 13.98 0.63
C LEU A 125 2.06 13.97 2.05
N TRP A 126 2.86 14.35 3.05
CA TRP A 126 2.35 14.51 4.41
C TRP A 126 1.33 15.65 4.50
N ARG A 127 1.68 16.84 4.01
CA ARG A 127 0.86 18.04 4.14
C ARG A 127 -0.50 17.90 3.42
N ASP A 128 -0.48 17.38 2.20
CA ASP A 128 -1.66 17.44 1.32
C ASP A 128 -2.43 16.11 1.30
N HIS A 129 -1.80 15.02 1.76
CA HIS A 129 -2.37 13.67 1.67
C HIS A 129 -2.21 12.84 2.94
N ARG A 130 -1.63 13.42 3.99
CA ARG A 130 -1.46 12.80 5.32
C ARG A 130 -0.76 11.45 5.27
N VAL A 131 0.14 11.27 4.30
CA VAL A 131 0.97 10.06 4.19
C VAL A 131 2.43 10.46 4.05
N PHE A 132 3.27 9.93 4.93
CA PHE A 132 4.71 10.14 4.80
C PHE A 132 5.34 8.98 4.02
N VAL A 133 6.07 9.33 2.95
CA VAL A 133 6.84 8.38 2.16
C VAL A 133 8.30 8.82 2.15
N PRO A 134 9.26 8.00 2.62
CA PRO A 134 10.67 8.35 2.56
C PRO A 134 11.13 8.61 1.12
N PHE A 135 11.98 9.62 0.91
CA PHE A 135 12.44 10.01 -0.44
C PHE A 135 13.01 8.84 -1.23
N ALA A 136 13.75 7.93 -0.57
CA ALA A 136 14.36 6.77 -1.21
C ALA A 136 13.31 5.80 -1.74
N THR A 137 12.19 5.67 -1.04
CA THR A 137 11.04 4.87 -1.47
C THR A 137 10.38 5.48 -2.71
N ILE A 138 10.18 6.81 -2.72
CA ILE A 138 9.63 7.53 -3.89
C ILE A 138 10.54 7.36 -5.10
N GLN A 139 11.86 7.57 -4.91
CA GLN A 139 12.86 7.40 -5.95
C GLN A 139 12.83 5.99 -6.55
N ASN A 140 12.79 4.95 -5.70
CA ASN A 140 12.69 3.56 -6.17
C ASN A 140 11.46 3.32 -7.04
N TRP A 141 10.31 3.92 -6.72
CA TRP A 141 9.09 3.78 -7.52
C TRP A 141 9.18 4.49 -8.87
N VAL A 142 9.66 5.74 -8.88
CA VAL A 142 9.83 6.52 -10.12
C VAL A 142 10.83 5.85 -11.06
N GLU A 143 11.97 5.38 -10.52
CA GLU A 143 12.99 4.69 -11.31
C GLU A 143 12.51 3.31 -11.81
N ALA A 144 11.71 2.60 -11.01
CA ALA A 144 11.08 1.35 -11.45
C ALA A 144 10.08 1.60 -12.60
N GLY A 145 9.28 2.67 -12.54
CA GLY A 145 8.34 3.05 -13.59
C GLY A 145 9.01 3.55 -14.88
N GLY A 146 10.20 4.16 -14.78
CA GLY A 146 10.99 4.63 -15.92
C GLY A 146 11.62 3.52 -16.76
N LYS A 147 11.68 2.29 -16.24
CA LYS A 147 12.08 1.11 -17.01
C LYS A 147 10.96 0.75 -17.99
N LYS A 148 10.96 1.37 -19.17
CA LYS A 148 10.08 1.02 -20.29
C LYS A 148 10.07 -0.50 -20.53
N GLY A 149 8.94 -1.15 -20.23
CA GLY A 149 8.37 -2.26 -21.01
C GLY A 149 9.24 -3.46 -21.38
N ALA A 150 10.21 -3.86 -20.56
CA ALA A 150 10.95 -5.10 -20.76
C ALA A 150 10.64 -6.08 -19.63
N ASP A 151 9.42 -6.64 -19.66
CA ASP A 151 9.21 -8.09 -19.61
C ASP A 151 7.72 -8.45 -19.44
N THR A 152 7.11 -8.88 -20.53
CA THR A 152 6.06 -9.90 -20.47
C THR A 152 6.72 -11.21 -20.01
N HIS A 153 6.85 -11.41 -18.70
CA HIS A 153 7.15 -12.72 -18.16
C HIS A 153 5.91 -13.25 -17.45
N GLY A 154 5.26 -14.19 -18.14
CA GLY A 154 4.15 -14.96 -17.62
C GLY A 154 4.47 -15.67 -16.32
N HIS A 155 3.40 -16.17 -15.69
CA HIS A 155 3.41 -17.01 -14.51
C HIS A 155 4.66 -17.87 -14.36
N ARG A 156 5.63 -17.37 -13.59
CA ARG A 156 6.68 -18.17 -12.99
C ARG A 156 6.81 -17.72 -11.56
N VAL A 157 6.30 -18.54 -10.65
CA VAL A 157 6.59 -18.44 -9.22
C VAL A 157 7.73 -19.42 -8.94
N PRO A 158 8.99 -18.97 -8.77
CA PRO A 158 10.02 -19.77 -8.12
C PRO A 158 10.41 -19.19 -6.75
N GLY A 159 10.69 -20.09 -5.79
CA GLY A 159 11.29 -19.83 -4.48
C GLY A 159 10.33 -20.18 -3.33
N LEU A 160 10.25 -21.42 -2.83
CA LEU A 160 11.23 -22.12 -1.98
C LEU A 160 11.71 -21.26 -0.80
N GLY A 161 10.97 -21.33 0.31
CA GLY A 161 11.51 -21.15 1.65
C GLY A 161 11.44 -22.51 2.35
N ALA A 162 12.59 -23.05 2.71
CA ALA A 162 12.71 -24.22 3.58
C ALA A 162 12.45 -23.80 5.03
N GLY A 163 11.75 -24.66 5.79
CA GLY A 163 11.50 -24.50 7.23
C GLY A 163 10.02 -24.56 7.57
#